data_AF-A0A8S3TKV3-F1
#
_entry.id   AF-A0A8S3TKV3-F1
#
_cell.length_a   1.000
_cell.length_b   1.000
_cell.length_c   1.000
_cell.angle_alpha   90.00
_cell.angle_beta   90.00
_cell.angle_gamma   90.00
#
_symmetry.space_group_name_H-M   'P 1'
#
loop_
_entity.id
_entity.type
_entity.pdbx_description
1 polymer ?
#
loop_
_entity_poly.entity_id
_entity_poly.type
_entity_poly.pdbx_seq_one_letter_code
_entity_poly.pdbx_strand_id
1 'polypeptide(L)'
;MTQNNHMCSAEIYEKYEKGADSGITFANWMAFAFPLSVLILILCWLWLQIFFLRSLCCKKSDETRKEAIQKAIQLERKKLGRWTFGEIIVLICFISLALLWIFRWIPGFGGWANLFQVDVKGGPYARDSTAAMLIAIALFVLPRKLPNIFCWNKEDDKKPYYTPILTWETAVHKVPWGIIILLGGGFALAEASKISGLSKLVGCRLTVFSNMDLWVMNLVICLIVAAATEITSNSATATLLMPIMAELAISLGQHPLYLMISTAVACSFAFMLPVATPPNAIVFSTGFIRIPDMASAGIAMNVIAILGLTLAINTWAIPIFGLDVLPSIFNTTGANATCL
;
A
#
# COMPACT_ATOMS: atom_id res chain seq x y z
N MET A 1 31.42 -11.70 -13.08
CA MET A 1 30.95 -10.32 -12.80
C MET A 1 29.71 -10.08 -13.63
N THR A 2 28.53 -10.27 -13.05
CA THR A 2 27.24 -9.94 -13.67
C THR A 2 26.40 -9.30 -12.60
N GLN A 3 25.93 -8.08 -12.89
CA GLN A 3 25.24 -7.16 -11.98
C GLN A 3 23.99 -7.81 -11.38
N ASN A 4 23.95 -7.84 -10.04
CA ASN A 4 22.78 -8.21 -9.25
C ASN A 4 21.94 -6.95 -9.03
N ASN A 5 20.80 -6.89 -9.70
CA ASN A 5 19.76 -5.91 -9.43
C ASN A 5 18.92 -6.34 -8.21
N HIS A 6 18.14 -5.40 -7.72
CA HIS A 6 17.59 -5.20 -6.37
C HIS A 6 16.61 -6.33 -5.91
N MET A 7 15.91 -6.25 -4.76
CA MET A 7 14.90 -7.28 -4.38
C MET A 7 13.53 -6.78 -3.88
N CYS A 8 12.59 -6.55 -4.81
CA CYS A 8 11.13 -6.50 -4.72
C CYS A 8 10.52 -7.92 -4.77
N SER A 9 9.20 -8.05 -4.54
CA SER A 9 8.47 -9.29 -4.87
C SER A 9 8.79 -9.77 -6.29
N ALA A 10 8.89 -8.86 -7.25
CA ALA A 10 9.23 -9.18 -8.64
C ALA A 10 10.63 -9.77 -8.80
N GLU A 11 11.57 -9.43 -7.91
CA GLU A 11 12.95 -9.88 -7.98
C GLU A 11 13.17 -11.19 -7.21
N ILE A 12 12.34 -11.50 -6.21
CA ILE A 12 12.20 -12.88 -5.70
C ILE A 12 11.75 -13.79 -6.84
N TYR A 13 10.75 -13.38 -7.63
CA TYR A 13 10.30 -14.16 -8.78
C TYR A 13 11.36 -14.20 -9.89
N GLU A 14 12.00 -13.06 -10.21
CA GLU A 14 13.09 -12.96 -11.21
C GLU A 14 14.31 -13.83 -10.86
N LYS A 15 14.59 -14.04 -9.56
CA LYS A 15 15.66 -14.92 -9.05
C LYS A 15 15.44 -16.38 -9.43
N TYR A 16 14.19 -16.85 -9.42
CA TYR A 16 13.89 -18.25 -9.73
C TYR A 16 13.50 -18.44 -11.21
N GLU A 17 12.95 -17.42 -11.87
CA GLU A 17 12.73 -17.40 -13.32
C GLU A 17 12.98 -15.99 -13.89
N LYS A 18 13.96 -15.84 -14.78
CA LYS A 18 14.31 -14.54 -15.37
C LYS A 18 13.11 -13.95 -16.12
N GLY A 19 12.66 -12.77 -15.69
CA GLY A 19 11.53 -12.06 -16.29
C GLY A 19 10.17 -12.33 -15.65
N ALA A 20 10.10 -13.19 -14.61
CA ALA A 20 8.86 -13.43 -13.88
C ALA A 20 8.41 -12.19 -13.09
N ASP A 21 7.21 -11.69 -13.40
CA ASP A 21 6.55 -10.68 -12.59
C ASP A 21 6.03 -11.33 -11.30
N SER A 22 6.04 -10.57 -10.19
CA SER A 22 5.47 -11.01 -8.91
C SER A 22 3.96 -11.29 -8.94
N GLY A 23 3.28 -11.02 -10.06
CA GLY A 23 1.83 -11.10 -10.17
C GLY A 23 1.08 -10.00 -9.41
N ILE A 24 1.79 -9.11 -8.70
CA ILE A 24 1.18 -7.96 -8.02
C ILE A 24 1.14 -6.78 -8.98
N THR A 25 -0.05 -6.50 -9.50
CA THR A 25 -0.36 -5.28 -10.24
C THR A 25 -1.12 -4.30 -9.34
N PHE A 26 -1.14 -3.01 -9.68
CA PHE A 26 -1.98 -2.04 -8.97
C PHE A 26 -3.46 -2.49 -8.94
N ALA A 27 -3.97 -3.01 -10.05
CA ALA A 27 -5.34 -3.49 -10.15
C ALA A 27 -5.62 -4.68 -9.20
N ASN A 28 -4.74 -5.69 -9.19
CA ASN A 28 -4.89 -6.85 -8.31
C ASN A 28 -4.77 -6.46 -6.82
N TRP A 29 -3.82 -5.58 -6.49
CA TRP A 29 -3.66 -5.07 -5.14
C TRP A 29 -4.89 -4.28 -4.69
N MET A 30 -5.43 -3.41 -5.55
CA MET A 30 -6.66 -2.66 -5.27
C MET A 30 -7.86 -3.60 -5.11
N ALA A 31 -8.03 -4.59 -5.99
CA ALA A 31 -9.11 -5.57 -5.91
C ALA A 31 -9.10 -6.35 -4.58
N PHE A 32 -7.92 -6.61 -4.03
CA PHE A 32 -7.76 -7.25 -2.72
C PHE A 32 -7.94 -6.29 -1.54
N ALA A 33 -7.23 -5.17 -1.55
CA ALA A 33 -7.10 -4.28 -0.40
C ALA A 33 -8.30 -3.34 -0.22
N PHE A 34 -8.95 -2.93 -1.32
CA PHE A 34 -10.08 -1.99 -1.24
C PHE A 34 -11.28 -2.60 -0.50
N PRO A 35 -11.78 -3.81 -0.84
CA PRO A 35 -12.87 -4.44 -0.07
C PRO A 35 -12.51 -4.65 1.39
N LEU A 36 -11.27 -5.08 1.67
CA LEU A 36 -10.76 -5.24 3.03
C LEU A 36 -10.77 -3.91 3.79
N SER A 37 -10.33 -2.82 3.17
CA SER A 37 -10.32 -1.49 3.79
C SER A 37 -11.72 -0.99 4.13
N VAL A 38 -12.70 -1.22 3.25
CA VAL A 38 -14.11 -0.86 3.49
C VAL A 38 -14.67 -1.69 4.64
N LEU A 39 -14.41 -2.99 4.66
CA LEU A 39 -14.81 -3.89 5.74
C LEU A 39 -14.23 -3.43 7.08
N ILE A 40 -12.92 -3.23 7.17
CA ILE A 40 -12.24 -2.79 8.40
C ILE A 40 -12.74 -1.40 8.81
N LEU A 41 -13.01 -0.48 7.87
CA LEU A 41 -13.54 0.84 8.19
C LEU A 41 -14.94 0.75 8.83
N ILE A 42 -15.83 -0.07 8.28
CA ILE A 42 -17.17 -0.30 8.83
C ILE A 42 -17.06 -0.93 10.22
N LEU A 43 -16.22 -1.96 10.37
CA LEU A 43 -16.01 -2.63 11.65
C LEU A 43 -15.37 -1.70 12.70
N CYS A 44 -14.45 -0.83 12.29
CA CYS A 44 -13.85 0.20 13.13
C CYS A 44 -14.90 1.19 13.61
N TRP A 45 -15.74 1.68 12.70
CA TRP A 45 -16.83 2.58 13.06
C TRP A 45 -17.80 1.92 14.04
N LEU A 46 -18.25 0.68 13.78
CA LEU A 46 -19.13 -0.08 14.68
C LEU A 46 -18.48 -0.30 16.05
N TRP A 47 -17.21 -0.70 16.08
CA TRP A 47 -16.46 -0.94 17.31
C TRP A 47 -16.37 0.33 18.17
N LEU A 48 -15.97 1.46 17.58
CA LEU A 48 -15.84 2.71 18.31
C LEU A 48 -17.19 3.23 18.81
N GLN A 49 -18.28 3.02 18.05
CA GLN A 49 -19.65 3.34 18.50
C GLN A 49 -20.04 2.51 19.74
N ILE A 50 -19.79 1.20 19.71
CA ILE A 50 -20.12 0.31 20.82
C ILE A 50 -19.26 0.66 22.05
N PHE A 51 -17.95 0.85 21.85
CA PHE A 51 -16.99 1.04 22.93
C PHE A 51 -17.16 2.40 23.64
N PHE A 52 -17.25 3.50 22.90
CA PHE A 52 -17.31 4.85 23.50
C PHE A 52 -18.73 5.41 23.64
N LEU A 53 -19.63 5.10 22.69
CA LEU A 53 -20.95 5.73 22.66
C LEU A 53 -22.05 4.86 23.30
N ARG A 54 -21.77 3.58 23.59
CA ARG A 54 -22.66 2.59 24.27
C ARG A 54 -24.10 2.53 23.72
N SER A 55 -24.34 3.10 22.56
CA SER A 55 -25.63 3.20 21.88
C SER A 55 -25.36 3.30 20.38
N LEU A 56 -25.86 2.31 19.62
CA LEU A 56 -25.94 2.40 18.15
C LEU A 56 -26.96 3.44 17.67
N CYS A 57 -27.75 4.00 18.59
CA CYS A 57 -28.87 4.86 18.29
C CYS A 57 -28.51 6.34 18.50
N CYS A 58 -28.83 7.15 17.50
CA CYS A 58 -28.69 8.59 17.50
C CYS A 58 -29.40 9.19 18.72
N LYS A 59 -28.65 9.71 19.71
CA LYS A 59 -29.21 10.72 20.61
C LYS A 59 -29.82 11.82 19.73
N LYS A 60 -31.09 12.17 19.94
CA LYS A 60 -31.77 13.25 19.21
C LYS A 60 -30.85 14.47 19.20
N SER A 61 -30.31 14.79 18.02
CA SER A 61 -29.43 15.93 17.85
C SER A 61 -30.26 17.19 18.07
N ASP A 62 -29.80 18.05 18.97
CA ASP A 62 -30.35 19.39 19.14
C ASP A 62 -30.37 20.12 17.78
N GLU A 63 -31.54 20.62 17.35
CA GLU A 63 -31.69 21.31 16.06
C GLU A 63 -30.77 22.53 15.96
N THR A 64 -30.51 23.20 17.08
CA THR A 64 -29.57 24.33 17.16
C THR A 64 -28.13 23.93 16.80
N ARG A 65 -27.70 22.71 17.18
CA ARG A 65 -26.38 22.18 16.86
C ARG A 65 -26.25 21.81 15.38
N LYS A 66 -27.31 21.28 14.77
CA LYS A 66 -27.36 20.99 13.33
C LYS A 66 -27.19 22.28 12.51
N GLU A 67 -27.90 23.34 12.87
CA GLU A 67 -27.79 24.63 12.20
C GLU A 67 -26.39 25.23 12.31
N ALA A 68 -25.76 25.15 13.49
CA ALA A 68 -24.38 25.62 13.68
C ALA A 68 -23.37 24.88 12.80
N ILE A 69 -23.50 23.54 12.72
CA ILE A 69 -22.65 22.71 11.86
C ILE A 69 -22.86 23.06 10.37
N GLN A 70 -24.11 23.21 9.94
CA GLN A 70 -24.41 23.60 8.55
C GLN A 70 -23.82 24.96 8.19
N LYS A 71 -23.92 25.96 9.09
CA LYS A 71 -23.32 27.28 8.88
C LYS A 71 -21.79 27.19 8.77
N ALA A 72 -21.14 26.39 9.63
CA ALA A 72 -19.69 26.18 9.55
C ALA A 72 -19.27 25.53 8.22
N ILE A 73 -19.98 24.47 7.79
CA ILE A 73 -19.71 23.80 6.50
C ILE A 73 -19.91 24.76 5.32
N GLN A 74 -20.97 25.56 5.34
CA GLN A 74 -21.22 26.55 4.28
C GLN A 74 -20.14 27.62 4.24
N LEU A 75 -19.63 28.05 5.40
CA LEU A 75 -18.57 29.04 5.50
C LEU A 75 -17.25 28.50 4.94
N GLU A 76 -16.86 27.27 5.30
CA GLU A 76 -15.68 26.61 4.72
C GLU A 76 -15.84 26.35 3.22
N ARG A 77 -17.04 25.94 2.77
CA ARG A 77 -17.33 25.76 1.34
C ARG A 77 -17.23 27.07 0.56
N LYS A 78 -17.65 28.20 1.15
CA LYS A 78 -17.49 29.53 0.54
C LYS A 78 -16.03 29.94 0.45
N LYS A 79 -15.18 29.56 1.42
CA LYS A 79 -13.74 29.86 1.41
C LYS A 79 -12.98 29.15 0.28
N LEU A 80 -13.41 27.95 -0.11
CA LEU A 80 -12.77 27.17 -1.19
C LEU A 80 -12.83 27.86 -2.57
N GLY A 81 -13.85 28.69 -2.81
CA GLY A 81 -13.99 29.41 -4.07
C GLY A 81 -14.38 28.53 -5.26
N ARG A 82 -14.14 29.04 -6.48
CA ARG A 82 -14.40 28.33 -7.74
C ARG A 82 -13.16 27.52 -8.14
N TRP A 83 -13.40 26.41 -8.83
CA TRP A 83 -12.35 25.53 -9.33
C TRP A 83 -11.36 26.31 -10.20
N THR A 84 -10.08 26.20 -9.87
CA THR A 84 -9.02 26.81 -10.68
C THR A 84 -8.64 25.90 -11.85
N PHE A 85 -8.10 26.49 -12.92
CA PHE A 85 -7.66 25.72 -14.09
C PHE A 85 -6.62 24.64 -13.71
N GLY A 86 -5.68 24.98 -12.83
CA GLY A 86 -4.70 24.03 -12.31
C GLY A 86 -5.34 22.88 -11.54
N GLU A 87 -6.35 23.12 -10.71
CA GLU A 87 -7.09 22.06 -9.99
C GLU A 87 -7.79 21.10 -10.96
N ILE A 88 -8.38 21.61 -12.03
CA ILE A 88 -9.02 20.79 -13.07
C ILE A 88 -7.97 19.92 -13.78
N ILE A 89 -6.81 20.48 -14.15
CA ILE A 89 -5.75 19.68 -14.78
C ILE A 89 -5.25 18.60 -13.82
N VAL A 90 -5.03 18.92 -12.55
CA VAL A 90 -4.61 17.93 -11.55
C VAL A 90 -5.65 16.82 -11.43
N LEU A 91 -6.94 17.16 -11.42
CA LEU A 91 -8.02 16.16 -11.41
C LEU A 91 -7.98 15.27 -12.66
N ILE A 92 -7.78 15.86 -13.85
CA ILE A 92 -7.66 15.10 -15.10
C ILE A 92 -6.45 14.16 -15.02
N CYS A 93 -5.28 14.66 -14.61
CA CYS A 93 -4.07 13.85 -14.47
C CYS A 93 -4.26 12.70 -13.48
N PHE A 94 -4.95 12.95 -12.37
CA PHE A 94 -5.26 11.94 -11.37
C PHE A 94 -6.21 10.86 -11.91
N ILE A 95 -7.29 11.25 -12.59
CA ILE A 95 -8.22 10.31 -13.22
C ILE A 95 -7.50 9.51 -14.31
N SER A 96 -6.71 10.17 -15.16
CA SER A 96 -5.91 9.51 -16.18
C SER A 96 -4.94 8.49 -15.58
N LEU A 97 -4.25 8.82 -14.48
CA LEU A 97 -3.37 7.89 -13.78
C LEU A 97 -4.13 6.66 -13.28
N ALA A 98 -5.28 6.87 -12.63
CA ALA A 98 -6.10 5.78 -12.11
C ALA A 98 -6.59 4.84 -13.24
N LEU A 99 -7.04 5.41 -14.36
CA LEU A 99 -7.43 4.64 -15.55
C LEU A 99 -6.24 3.87 -16.13
N LEU A 100 -5.07 4.51 -16.23
CA LEU A 100 -3.86 3.85 -16.72
C LEU A 100 -3.46 2.66 -15.83
N TRP A 101 -3.59 2.76 -14.50
CA TRP A 101 -3.32 1.63 -13.62
C TRP A 101 -4.36 0.51 -13.72
N ILE A 102 -5.65 0.85 -13.69
CA ILE A 102 -6.74 -0.15 -13.73
C ILE A 102 -6.76 -0.90 -15.07
N PHE A 103 -6.60 -0.19 -16.18
CA PHE A 103 -6.64 -0.77 -17.53
C PHE A 103 -5.28 -1.26 -18.02
N ARG A 104 -4.22 -1.25 -17.18
CA ARG A 104 -2.90 -1.76 -17.57
C ARG A 104 -2.97 -3.20 -18.01
N TRP A 105 -3.53 -4.04 -17.14
CA TRP A 105 -3.68 -5.47 -17.35
C TRP A 105 -4.85 -5.98 -16.52
N ILE A 106 -5.90 -6.44 -17.19
CA ILE A 106 -7.08 -7.03 -16.58
C ILE A 106 -7.04 -8.55 -16.86
N PRO A 107 -7.12 -9.40 -15.83
CA PRO A 107 -7.20 -10.85 -16.01
C PRO A 107 -8.29 -11.24 -17.02
N GLY A 108 -7.95 -12.03 -18.04
CA GLY A 108 -8.88 -12.54 -19.05
C GLY A 108 -9.20 -11.61 -20.22
N PHE A 109 -9.11 -10.28 -20.05
CA PHE A 109 -9.41 -9.29 -21.11
C PHE A 109 -8.16 -8.60 -21.68
N GLY A 110 -7.01 -8.75 -21.02
CA GLY A 110 -5.78 -8.04 -21.37
C GLY A 110 -5.81 -6.59 -20.92
N GLY A 111 -4.97 -5.74 -21.51
CA GLY A 111 -4.95 -4.32 -21.21
C GLY A 111 -4.05 -3.55 -22.17
N TRP A 112 -3.92 -2.24 -21.96
CA TRP A 112 -3.11 -1.40 -22.84
C TRP A 112 -1.63 -1.78 -22.80
N ALA A 113 -1.16 -2.50 -21.78
CA ALA A 113 0.20 -3.04 -21.76
C ALA A 113 0.50 -3.98 -22.95
N ASN A 114 -0.51 -4.66 -23.51
CA ASN A 114 -0.36 -5.56 -24.65
C ASN A 114 -0.04 -4.82 -25.96
N LEU A 115 -0.31 -3.50 -26.03
CA LEU A 115 0.04 -2.67 -27.20
C LEU A 115 1.55 -2.46 -27.31
N PHE A 116 2.28 -2.65 -26.22
CA PHE A 116 3.73 -2.49 -26.16
C PHE A 116 4.39 -3.87 -26.17
N GLN A 117 5.43 -4.04 -26.99
CA GLN A 117 6.12 -5.32 -27.14
C GLN A 117 6.65 -5.86 -25.81
N VAL A 118 6.85 -7.17 -25.77
CA VAL A 118 7.45 -7.87 -24.65
C VAL A 118 8.92 -7.46 -24.52
N ASP A 119 9.38 -7.18 -23.30
CA ASP A 119 10.77 -6.86 -22.95
C ASP A 119 11.72 -7.97 -23.44
N VAL A 120 13.01 -7.64 -23.58
CA VAL A 120 14.11 -8.58 -23.91
C VAL A 120 14.15 -9.78 -22.94
N LYS A 121 13.49 -9.64 -21.78
CA LYS A 121 13.34 -10.63 -20.70
C LYS A 121 11.98 -11.36 -20.66
N GLY A 122 11.08 -11.18 -21.64
CA GLY A 122 9.83 -11.96 -21.70
C GLY A 122 8.62 -11.39 -20.93
N GLY A 123 8.75 -10.25 -20.23
CA GLY A 123 7.65 -9.57 -19.53
C GLY A 123 7.07 -8.36 -20.28
N PRO A 124 5.88 -7.84 -19.92
CA PRO A 124 5.31 -6.63 -20.55
C PRO A 124 6.20 -5.40 -20.28
N TYR A 125 6.55 -4.65 -21.33
CA TYR A 125 7.42 -3.45 -21.22
C TYR A 125 6.77 -2.31 -20.41
N ALA A 126 5.43 -2.25 -20.42
CA ALA A 126 4.65 -1.28 -19.67
C ALA A 126 4.40 -1.76 -18.22
N ARG A 127 5.02 -1.06 -17.25
CA ARG A 127 4.84 -1.29 -15.81
C ARG A 127 3.95 -0.22 -15.17
N ASP A 128 3.45 -0.48 -13.96
CA ASP A 128 2.70 0.52 -13.18
C ASP A 128 3.51 1.80 -12.93
N SER A 129 4.84 1.67 -12.82
CA SER A 129 5.77 2.80 -12.71
C SER A 129 5.85 3.65 -13.98
N THR A 130 5.66 3.06 -15.16
CA THR A 130 5.66 3.77 -16.45
C THR A 130 4.52 4.78 -16.51
N ALA A 131 3.30 4.36 -16.10
CA ALA A 131 2.13 5.24 -16.03
C ALA A 131 2.33 6.38 -15.01
N ALA A 132 2.87 6.07 -13.83
CA ALA A 132 3.17 7.06 -12.82
C ALA A 132 4.22 8.09 -13.30
N MET A 133 5.27 7.64 -13.98
CA MET A 133 6.31 8.52 -14.51
C MET A 133 5.78 9.44 -15.61
N LEU A 134 4.94 8.93 -16.51
CA LEU A 134 4.30 9.72 -17.56
C LEU A 134 3.50 10.90 -16.98
N ILE A 135 2.67 10.62 -15.97
CA ILE A 135 1.84 11.64 -15.32
C ILE A 135 2.70 12.60 -14.48
N ALA A 136 3.72 12.10 -13.79
CA ALA A 136 4.66 12.95 -13.04
C ALA A 136 5.37 13.96 -13.96
N ILE A 137 5.89 13.50 -15.10
CA ILE A 137 6.51 14.37 -16.12
C ILE A 137 5.48 15.37 -16.67
N ALA A 138 4.26 14.92 -16.95
CA ALA A 138 3.20 15.80 -17.42
C ALA A 138 2.91 16.94 -16.43
N LEU A 139 2.93 16.70 -15.11
CA LEU A 139 2.73 17.75 -14.10
C LEU A 139 3.83 18.83 -14.09
N PHE A 140 5.06 18.50 -14.53
CA PHE A 140 6.14 19.48 -14.71
C PHE A 140 6.02 20.28 -16.02
N VAL A 141 5.27 19.78 -17.00
CA VAL A 141 5.10 20.38 -18.34
C VAL A 141 3.76 21.12 -18.48
N LEU A 142 2.74 20.74 -17.71
CA LEU A 142 1.42 21.35 -17.81
C LEU A 142 1.36 22.68 -17.04
N PRO A 143 0.85 23.75 -17.67
CA PRO A 143 0.80 25.07 -17.06
C PRO A 143 -0.33 25.17 -16.03
N ARG A 144 -0.08 25.88 -14.92
CA ARG A 144 -1.06 26.13 -13.85
C ARG A 144 -2.17 27.10 -14.27
N LYS A 145 -1.87 28.03 -15.18
CA LYS A 145 -2.81 28.99 -15.76
C LYS A 145 -3.03 28.68 -17.22
N LEU A 146 -4.22 28.95 -17.73
CA LEU A 146 -4.55 28.77 -19.14
C LEU A 146 -3.54 29.58 -19.98
N PRO A 147 -2.70 28.94 -20.81
CA PRO A 147 -1.91 29.66 -21.78
C PRO A 147 -2.91 30.26 -22.78
N ASN A 148 -2.76 31.54 -23.13
CA ASN A 148 -3.57 32.18 -24.18
C ASN A 148 -3.24 31.53 -25.55
N ILE A 149 -3.81 30.36 -25.81
CA ILE A 149 -3.66 29.59 -27.06
C ILE A 149 -4.60 30.14 -28.13
N PHE A 150 -5.83 30.51 -27.74
CA PHE A 150 -6.75 31.25 -28.59
C PHE A 150 -6.54 32.74 -28.36
N CYS A 151 -5.80 33.40 -29.26
CA CYS A 151 -5.70 34.86 -29.34
C CYS A 151 -7.04 35.48 -29.79
N TRP A 152 -8.10 35.32 -29.01
CA TRP A 152 -9.29 36.15 -29.14
C TRP A 152 -9.14 37.34 -28.19
N ASN A 153 -8.47 38.36 -28.73
CA ASN A 153 -8.47 39.78 -28.34
C ASN A 153 -8.77 40.11 -26.86
N LYS A 154 -7.70 40.33 -26.10
CA LYS A 154 -7.59 41.44 -25.14
C LYS A 154 -6.13 41.91 -25.13
N GLU A 155 -5.91 43.13 -25.63
CA GLU A 155 -4.59 43.75 -25.84
C GLU A 155 -3.84 44.09 -24.54
N ASP A 156 -4.45 43.96 -23.36
CA ASP A 156 -3.90 44.46 -22.08
C ASP A 156 -3.39 43.40 -21.08
N ASP A 157 -3.55 42.09 -21.35
CA ASP A 157 -3.08 41.07 -20.41
C ASP A 157 -1.62 40.67 -20.71
N LYS A 158 -0.68 41.16 -19.89
CA LYS A 158 0.71 40.67 -19.84
C LYS A 158 0.70 39.14 -19.92
N LYS A 159 1.38 38.56 -20.91
CA LYS A 159 1.48 37.11 -21.10
C LYS A 159 1.81 36.46 -19.74
N PRO A 160 0.97 35.54 -19.22
CA PRO A 160 1.23 34.93 -17.93
C PRO A 160 2.58 34.20 -17.99
N TYR A 161 3.46 34.46 -17.03
CA TYR A 161 4.72 33.73 -16.90
C TYR A 161 4.40 32.25 -16.76
N TYR A 162 5.02 31.42 -17.60
CA TYR A 162 4.80 29.97 -17.56
C TYR A 162 5.18 29.46 -16.17
N THR A 163 4.19 28.92 -15.48
CA THR A 163 4.34 28.31 -14.17
C THR A 163 3.77 26.91 -14.26
N PRO A 164 4.61 25.87 -14.14
CA PRO A 164 4.12 24.50 -14.16
C PRO A 164 3.27 24.21 -12.93
N ILE A 165 2.42 23.19 -13.02
CA ILE A 165 1.61 22.73 -11.89
C ILE A 165 2.52 22.25 -10.75
N LEU A 166 3.54 21.47 -11.09
CA LEU A 166 4.55 21.00 -10.15
C LEU A 166 5.90 21.67 -10.43
N THR A 167 6.46 22.34 -9.42
CA THR A 167 7.82 22.91 -9.48
C THR A 167 8.82 21.95 -8.85
N TRP A 168 10.06 21.95 -9.34
CA TRP A 168 11.12 21.09 -8.80
C TRP A 168 11.37 21.33 -7.31
N GLU A 169 11.36 22.60 -6.88
CA GLU A 169 11.49 22.98 -5.48
C GLU A 169 10.39 22.32 -4.62
N THR A 170 9.13 22.37 -5.08
CA THR A 170 8.02 21.70 -4.39
C THR A 170 8.22 20.19 -4.33
N ALA A 171 8.66 19.56 -5.43
CA ALA A 171 8.93 18.13 -5.47
C ALA A 171 10.03 17.73 -4.47
N VAL A 172 11.14 18.47 -4.43
CA VAL A 172 12.24 18.21 -3.48
C VAL A 172 11.77 18.27 -2.03
N HIS A 173 10.93 19.24 -1.66
CA HIS A 173 10.45 19.40 -0.29
C HIS A 173 9.29 18.46 0.10
N LYS A 174 8.46 18.05 -0.86
CA LYS A 174 7.24 17.25 -0.59
C LYS A 174 7.42 15.76 -0.82
N VAL A 175 8.37 15.34 -1.66
CA VAL A 175 8.66 13.92 -1.87
C VAL A 175 9.39 13.37 -0.64
N PRO A 176 8.90 12.28 -0.03
CA PRO A 176 9.55 11.67 1.12
C PRO A 176 10.73 10.80 0.67
N TRP A 177 11.86 11.44 0.29
CA TRP A 177 13.07 10.76 -0.20
C TRP A 177 13.58 9.66 0.74
N GLY A 178 13.40 9.84 2.06
CA GLY A 178 13.74 8.83 3.06
C GLY A 178 13.01 7.50 2.85
N ILE A 179 11.77 7.50 2.36
CA ILE A 179 11.03 6.27 2.04
C ILE A 179 11.67 5.56 0.85
N ILE A 180 12.11 6.31 -0.18
CA ILE A 180 12.78 5.74 -1.35
C ILE A 180 14.10 5.07 -0.93
N ILE A 181 14.90 5.74 -0.09
CA ILE A 181 16.15 5.20 0.45
C ILE A 181 15.87 3.98 1.35
N LEU A 182 14.83 4.03 2.19
CA LEU A 182 14.44 2.93 3.08
C LEU A 182 14.03 1.68 2.28
N LEU A 183 13.24 1.84 1.22
CA LEU A 183 12.88 0.74 0.33
C LEU A 183 14.13 0.12 -0.30
N GLY A 184 15.05 0.95 -0.81
CA GLY A 184 16.34 0.49 -1.34
C GLY A 184 17.22 -0.23 -0.30
N GLY A 185 17.28 0.29 0.93
CA GLY A 185 17.99 -0.36 2.05
C GLY A 185 17.36 -1.69 2.45
N GLY A 186 16.04 -1.80 2.33
CA GLY A 186 15.31 -3.05 2.46
C GLY A 186 15.70 -4.14 1.51
N PHE A 187 15.75 -3.77 0.24
CA PHE A 187 16.20 -4.65 -0.83
C PHE A 187 17.63 -5.12 -0.60
N ALA A 188 18.51 -4.24 -0.11
CA ALA A 188 19.87 -4.62 0.28
C ALA A 188 19.89 -5.58 1.48
N LEU A 189 19.05 -5.36 2.51
CA LEU A 189 18.95 -6.22 3.68
C LEU A 189 18.38 -7.61 3.33
N ALA A 190 17.43 -7.66 2.40
CA ALA A 190 16.87 -8.90 1.87
C ALA A 190 17.95 -9.77 1.21
N GLU A 191 18.75 -9.20 0.32
CA GLU A 191 19.84 -9.94 -0.33
C GLU A 191 20.95 -10.28 0.66
N ALA A 192 21.28 -9.39 1.60
CA ALA A 192 22.24 -9.67 2.65
C ALA A 192 21.81 -10.85 3.55
N SER A 193 20.52 -10.94 3.91
CA SER A 193 19.95 -12.03 4.72
C SER A 193 20.05 -13.38 4.02
N LYS A 194 19.95 -13.38 2.69
CA LYS A 194 20.10 -14.56 1.85
C LYS A 194 21.57 -14.96 1.67
N ILE A 195 22.44 -14.02 1.31
CA ILE A 195 23.88 -14.29 1.14
C ILE A 195 24.52 -14.74 2.45
N SER A 196 24.12 -14.17 3.58
CA SER A 196 24.60 -14.57 4.92
C SER A 196 24.07 -15.94 5.37
N GLY A 197 23.07 -16.51 4.69
CA GLY A 197 22.42 -17.76 5.10
C GLY A 197 21.46 -17.61 6.29
N LEU A 198 21.20 -16.37 6.76
CA LEU A 198 20.24 -16.09 7.82
C LEU A 198 18.84 -16.58 7.47
N SER A 199 18.41 -16.42 6.22
CA SER A 199 17.11 -16.90 5.74
C SER A 199 16.96 -18.41 5.91
N LYS A 200 17.99 -19.19 5.57
CA LYS A 200 18.00 -20.65 5.74
C LYS A 200 17.97 -21.04 7.22
N LEU A 201 18.73 -20.34 8.06
CA LEU A 201 18.75 -20.59 9.51
C LEU A 201 17.37 -20.35 10.13
N VAL A 202 16.72 -19.24 9.79
CA VAL A 202 15.37 -18.90 10.27
C VAL A 202 14.35 -19.92 9.77
N GLY A 203 14.37 -20.30 8.48
CA GLY A 203 13.51 -21.35 7.93
C GLY A 203 13.63 -22.69 8.67
N CYS A 204 14.86 -23.11 9.00
CA CYS A 204 15.11 -24.34 9.74
C CYS A 204 14.62 -24.29 11.21
N ARG A 205 14.69 -23.12 11.86
CA ARG A 205 14.19 -22.94 13.23
C ARG A 205 12.67 -22.82 13.31
N LEU A 206 12.03 -22.42 12.21
CA LEU A 206 10.58 -22.28 12.11
C LEU A 206 9.86 -23.57 11.70
N THR A 207 10.57 -24.70 11.68
CA THR A 207 9.96 -26.05 11.56
C THR A 207 8.94 -26.35 12.67
N VAL A 208 8.95 -25.61 13.79
CA VAL A 208 7.87 -25.64 14.81
C VAL A 208 6.49 -25.33 14.19
N PHE A 209 6.44 -24.52 13.13
CA PHE A 209 5.21 -24.20 12.41
C PHE A 209 4.81 -25.25 11.36
N SER A 210 5.65 -26.25 11.06
CA SER A 210 5.37 -27.23 9.99
C SER A 210 4.10 -28.07 10.24
N ASN A 211 3.71 -28.21 11.51
CA ASN A 211 2.55 -28.99 11.92
C ASN A 211 1.30 -28.12 12.12
N MET A 212 1.38 -26.81 11.90
CA MET A 212 0.25 -25.89 12.04
C MET A 212 -0.40 -25.66 10.67
N ASP A 213 -1.73 -25.53 10.65
CA ASP A 213 -2.42 -25.10 9.45
C ASP A 213 -1.94 -23.70 9.02
N LEU A 214 -1.79 -23.50 7.71
CA LEU A 214 -1.27 -22.27 7.11
C LEU A 214 -2.02 -21.01 7.59
N TRP A 215 -3.34 -21.10 7.76
CA TRP A 215 -4.17 -20.00 8.24
C TRP A 215 -3.91 -19.63 9.71
N VAL A 216 -3.60 -20.61 10.57
CA VAL A 216 -3.25 -20.37 11.98
C VAL A 216 -1.88 -19.72 12.08
N MET A 217 -0.91 -20.22 11.31
CA MET A 217 0.42 -19.63 11.22
C MET A 217 0.31 -18.16 10.78
N ASN A 218 -0.49 -17.86 9.76
CA ASN A 218 -0.71 -16.49 9.30
C ASN A 218 -1.25 -15.57 10.40
N LEU A 219 -2.21 -16.07 11.18
CA LEU A 219 -2.79 -15.31 12.29
C LEU A 219 -1.73 -14.96 13.34
N VAL A 220 -0.90 -15.92 13.73
CA VAL A 220 0.19 -15.70 14.69
C VAL A 220 1.20 -14.70 14.15
N ILE A 221 1.61 -14.83 12.88
CA ILE A 221 2.53 -13.90 12.23
C ILE A 221 1.93 -12.49 12.21
N CYS A 222 0.68 -12.33 11.77
CA CYS A 222 0.00 -11.04 11.72
C CYS A 222 -0.09 -10.39 13.11
N LEU A 223 -0.30 -11.17 14.17
CA LEU A 223 -0.32 -10.68 15.54
C LEU A 223 1.05 -10.14 15.98
N ILE A 224 2.11 -10.88 15.70
CA ILE A 224 3.49 -10.46 16.00
C ILE A 224 3.83 -9.18 15.22
N VAL A 225 3.48 -9.13 13.93
CA VAL A 225 3.73 -7.97 13.06
C VAL A 225 2.96 -6.73 13.54
N ALA A 226 1.66 -6.89 13.85
CA ALA A 226 0.84 -5.79 14.35
C ALA A 226 1.38 -5.25 15.68
N ALA A 227 1.80 -6.13 16.60
CA ALA A 227 2.44 -5.70 17.84
C ALA A 227 3.78 -4.98 17.61
N ALA A 228 4.62 -5.48 16.70
CA ALA A 228 5.91 -4.88 16.38
C ALA A 228 5.76 -3.49 15.73
N THR A 229 4.72 -3.28 14.93
CA THR A 229 4.46 -2.03 14.21
C THR A 229 3.89 -0.92 15.10
N GLU A 230 3.49 -1.22 16.34
CA GLU A 230 3.07 -0.19 17.32
C GLU A 230 4.27 0.64 17.83
N ILE A 231 5.47 0.07 17.78
CA ILE A 231 6.70 0.67 18.32
C ILE A 231 7.67 1.09 17.20
N THR A 232 7.43 0.60 15.98
CA THR A 232 8.34 0.72 14.83
C THR A 232 7.61 1.33 13.64
N SER A 233 8.32 2.01 12.75
CA SER A 233 7.73 2.54 11.51
C SER A 233 7.16 1.41 10.63
N ASN A 234 5.89 1.51 10.23
CA ASN A 234 5.20 0.53 9.37
C ASN A 234 6.03 0.14 8.14
N SER A 235 6.59 1.13 7.44
CA SER A 235 7.41 0.89 6.27
C SER A 235 8.71 0.17 6.61
N ALA A 236 9.37 0.50 7.74
CA ALA A 236 10.58 -0.17 8.18
C ALA A 236 10.32 -1.62 8.59
N THR A 237 9.23 -1.88 9.33
CA THR A 237 8.80 -3.21 9.74
C THR A 237 8.51 -4.10 8.53
N ALA A 238 7.74 -3.60 7.57
CA ALA A 238 7.44 -4.32 6.34
C ALA A 238 8.74 -4.67 5.60
N THR A 239 9.58 -3.67 5.39
CA THR A 239 10.85 -3.79 4.67
C THR A 239 11.77 -4.87 5.25
N LEU A 240 11.85 -4.97 6.58
CA LEU A 240 12.66 -5.97 7.26
C LEU A 240 12.04 -7.37 7.21
N LEU A 241 10.71 -7.48 7.34
CA LEU A 241 10.03 -8.76 7.43
C LEU A 241 9.73 -9.40 6.07
N MET A 242 9.54 -8.62 4.99
CA MET A 242 9.27 -9.14 3.65
C MET A 242 10.19 -10.29 3.22
N PRO A 243 11.54 -10.14 3.25
CA PRO A 243 12.42 -11.23 2.83
C PRO A 243 12.33 -12.46 3.73
N ILE A 244 12.11 -12.26 5.03
CA ILE A 244 11.99 -13.35 6.00
C ILE A 244 10.72 -14.16 5.72
N MET A 245 9.61 -13.48 5.44
CA MET A 245 8.31 -14.11 5.15
C MET A 245 8.32 -14.87 3.81
N ALA A 246 9.01 -14.32 2.81
CA ALA A 246 9.18 -15.00 1.53
C ALA A 246 9.93 -16.33 1.69
N GLU A 247 11.08 -16.30 2.37
CA GLU A 247 11.91 -17.49 2.56
C GLU A 247 11.26 -18.52 3.50
N LEU A 248 10.51 -18.06 4.50
CA LEU A 248 9.68 -18.92 5.35
C LEU A 248 8.62 -19.67 4.53
N ALA A 249 7.88 -18.95 3.67
CA ALA A 249 6.87 -19.57 2.82
C ALA A 249 7.47 -20.61 1.86
N ILE A 250 8.61 -20.28 1.23
CA ILE A 250 9.33 -21.20 0.34
C ILE A 250 9.77 -22.46 1.10
N SER A 251 10.32 -22.29 2.31
CA SER A 251 10.77 -23.41 3.15
C SER A 251 9.64 -24.35 3.57
N LEU A 252 8.42 -23.82 3.68
CA LEU A 252 7.21 -24.57 3.99
C LEU A 252 6.50 -25.13 2.74
N GLY A 253 7.05 -24.92 1.54
CA GLY A 253 6.43 -25.32 0.28
C GLY A 253 5.14 -24.54 -0.05
N GLN A 254 4.98 -23.34 0.51
CA GLN A 254 3.81 -22.49 0.34
C GLN A 254 4.10 -21.31 -0.58
N HIS A 255 3.04 -20.76 -1.18
CA HIS A 255 3.15 -19.61 -2.07
C HIS A 255 3.69 -18.37 -1.31
N PRO A 256 4.82 -17.75 -1.71
CA PRO A 256 5.47 -16.67 -0.96
C PRO A 256 4.58 -15.45 -0.71
N LEU A 257 3.76 -15.09 -1.71
CA LEU A 257 2.83 -13.97 -1.59
C LEU A 257 1.82 -14.13 -0.45
N TYR A 258 1.48 -15.36 -0.04
CA TYR A 258 0.49 -15.58 1.01
C TYR A 258 0.92 -14.90 2.33
N LEU A 259 2.19 -15.09 2.74
CA LEU A 259 2.75 -14.48 3.96
C LEU A 259 3.21 -13.04 3.73
N MET A 260 3.71 -12.72 2.53
CA MET A 260 4.16 -11.36 2.22
C MET A 260 3.00 -10.37 2.20
N ILE A 261 1.87 -10.69 1.54
CA ILE A 261 0.69 -9.83 1.48
C ILE A 261 0.12 -9.63 2.88
N SER A 262 -0.02 -10.71 3.64
CA SER A 262 -0.53 -10.66 5.00
C SER A 262 0.35 -9.78 5.90
N THR A 263 1.68 -9.93 5.81
CA THR A 263 2.63 -9.10 6.57
C THR A 263 2.57 -7.64 6.15
N ALA A 264 2.47 -7.35 4.85
CA ALA A 264 2.38 -5.98 4.33
C ALA A 264 1.16 -5.23 4.90
N VAL A 265 0.01 -5.89 4.90
CA VAL A 265 -1.23 -5.30 5.42
C VAL A 265 -1.21 -5.22 6.94
N ALA A 266 -0.71 -6.26 7.62
CA ALA A 266 -0.58 -6.28 9.08
C ALA A 266 0.34 -5.18 9.61
N CYS A 267 1.40 -4.79 8.88
CA CYS A 267 2.24 -3.64 9.23
C CYS A 267 1.47 -2.31 9.24
N SER A 268 0.28 -2.24 8.62
CA SER A 268 -0.56 -1.04 8.66
C SER A 268 -1.55 -1.03 9.84
N PHE A 269 -1.65 -2.13 10.61
CA PHE A 269 -2.53 -2.26 11.77
C PHE A 269 -1.84 -1.72 13.03
N ALA A 270 -1.68 -0.41 13.08
CA ALA A 270 -1.10 0.34 14.19
C ALA A 270 -2.19 1.20 14.86
N PHE A 271 -2.92 0.61 15.81
CA PHE A 271 -4.12 1.20 16.40
C PHE A 271 -3.97 1.54 17.89
N MET A 272 -2.94 1.06 18.58
CA MET A 272 -2.82 1.14 20.04
C MET A 272 -2.09 2.39 20.53
N LEU A 273 -0.99 2.78 19.88
CA LEU A 273 -0.10 3.83 20.39
C LEU A 273 -0.15 5.12 19.56
N PRO A 274 -0.08 6.31 20.21
CA PRO A 274 0.01 7.59 19.51
C PRO A 274 1.26 7.75 18.64
N VAL A 275 2.37 7.14 19.07
CA VAL A 275 3.69 7.25 18.42
C VAL A 275 3.76 6.40 17.15
N ALA A 276 2.90 5.40 17.01
CA ALA A 276 2.99 4.40 15.94
C ALA A 276 2.82 5.03 14.54
N THR A 277 1.89 5.98 14.39
CA THR A 277 1.64 6.64 13.09
C THR A 277 1.32 8.14 13.22
N PRO A 278 1.66 8.97 12.20
CA PRO A 278 1.34 10.39 12.23
C PRO A 278 -0.15 10.73 12.44
N PRO A 279 -1.13 10.01 11.84
CA PRO A 279 -2.55 10.25 12.12
C PRO A 279 -2.90 10.06 13.60
N ASN A 280 -2.36 9.02 14.25
CA ASN A 280 -2.56 8.76 15.68
C ASN A 280 -2.01 9.91 16.54
N ALA A 281 -0.82 10.39 16.22
CA ALA A 281 -0.20 11.53 16.90
C ALA A 281 -0.99 12.83 16.73
N ILE A 282 -1.55 13.10 15.54
CA ILE A 282 -2.37 14.29 15.28
C ILE A 282 -3.61 14.30 16.18
N VAL A 283 -4.35 13.19 16.27
CA VAL A 283 -5.55 13.13 17.10
C VAL A 283 -5.17 13.19 18.59
N PHE A 284 -4.10 12.52 19.00
CA PHE A 284 -3.61 12.57 20.38
C PHE A 284 -3.18 14.00 20.80
N SER A 285 -2.61 14.78 19.87
CA SER A 285 -2.18 16.17 20.13
C SER A 285 -3.33 17.12 20.51
N THR A 286 -4.58 16.72 20.28
CA THR A 286 -5.77 17.50 20.70
C THR A 286 -5.97 17.55 22.22
N GLY A 287 -5.32 16.65 22.97
CA GLY A 287 -5.40 16.58 24.43
C GLY A 287 -6.68 15.93 24.99
N PHE A 288 -7.63 15.54 24.14
CA PHE A 288 -8.89 14.92 24.56
C PHE A 288 -8.83 13.40 24.76
N ILE A 289 -7.78 12.73 24.28
CA ILE A 289 -7.64 11.26 24.31
C ILE A 289 -6.46 10.87 25.19
N ARG A 290 -6.66 9.93 26.12
CA ARG A 290 -5.58 9.38 26.95
C ARG A 290 -5.02 8.10 26.34
N ILE A 291 -3.75 7.81 26.62
CA ILE A 291 -3.06 6.61 26.12
C ILE A 291 -3.82 5.31 26.45
N PRO A 292 -4.35 5.08 27.67
CA PRO A 292 -5.09 3.86 27.98
C PRO A 292 -6.39 3.72 27.18
N ASP A 293 -7.07 4.83 26.88
CA ASP A 293 -8.31 4.84 26.11
C ASP A 293 -8.02 4.40 24.66
N MET A 294 -6.91 4.89 24.09
CA MET A 294 -6.44 4.53 22.76
C MET A 294 -5.93 3.09 22.69
N ALA A 295 -5.12 2.66 23.65
CA ALA A 295 -4.58 1.30 23.69
C ALA A 295 -5.69 0.25 23.84
N SER A 296 -6.68 0.50 24.71
CA SER A 296 -7.79 -0.44 24.93
C SER A 296 -8.66 -0.60 23.69
N ALA A 297 -8.98 0.51 23.00
CA ALA A 297 -9.72 0.47 21.75
C ALA A 297 -8.88 -0.17 20.62
N GLY A 298 -7.57 0.10 20.61
CA GLY A 298 -6.62 -0.39 19.62
C GLY A 298 -6.38 -1.89 19.65
N ILE A 299 -6.29 -2.50 20.84
CA ILE A 299 -6.09 -3.96 20.97
C ILE A 299 -7.24 -4.73 20.30
N ALA A 300 -8.48 -4.32 20.57
CA ALA A 300 -9.64 -4.92 19.93
C ALA A 300 -9.65 -4.68 18.41
N MET A 301 -9.25 -3.49 17.97
CA MET A 301 -9.10 -3.20 16.54
C MET A 301 -8.03 -4.05 15.86
N ASN A 302 -6.90 -4.30 16.51
CA ASN A 302 -5.87 -5.20 15.99
C ASN A 302 -6.44 -6.61 15.79
N VAL A 303 -7.18 -7.14 16.77
CA VAL A 303 -7.84 -8.45 16.64
C VAL A 303 -8.85 -8.46 15.49
N ILE A 304 -9.73 -7.46 15.41
CA ILE A 304 -10.75 -7.35 14.34
C ILE A 304 -10.07 -7.27 12.96
N ALA A 305 -9.03 -6.45 12.82
CA ALA A 305 -8.33 -6.26 11.56
C ALA A 305 -7.54 -7.50 11.13
N ILE A 306 -6.88 -8.20 12.06
CA ILE A 306 -6.18 -9.46 11.80
C ILE A 306 -7.16 -10.55 11.36
N LEU A 307 -8.33 -10.67 12.02
CA LEU A 307 -9.37 -11.61 11.62
C LEU A 307 -9.93 -11.26 10.23
N GLY A 308 -10.18 -9.97 9.96
CA GLY A 308 -10.62 -9.50 8.64
C GLY A 308 -9.59 -9.77 7.54
N LEU A 309 -8.30 -9.58 7.83
CA LEU A 309 -7.21 -9.90 6.91
C LEU A 309 -7.09 -11.41 6.68
N THR A 310 -7.21 -12.21 7.73
CA THR A 310 -7.19 -13.68 7.63
C THR A 310 -8.37 -14.19 6.81
N LEU A 311 -9.56 -13.59 6.97
CA LEU A 311 -10.70 -13.88 6.13
C LEU A 311 -10.41 -13.51 4.66
N ALA A 312 -9.90 -12.29 4.41
CA ALA A 312 -9.60 -11.81 3.07
C ALA A 312 -8.57 -12.67 2.33
N ILE A 313 -7.48 -13.05 3.00
CA ILE A 313 -6.41 -13.84 2.38
C ILE A 313 -6.89 -15.25 2.02
N ASN A 314 -7.76 -15.85 2.83
CA ASN A 314 -8.26 -17.22 2.63
C ASN A 314 -9.54 -17.29 1.78
N THR A 315 -10.10 -16.16 1.35
CA THR A 315 -11.35 -16.13 0.54
C THR A 315 -11.10 -15.56 -0.85
N TRP A 316 -10.98 -14.25 -0.98
CA TRP A 316 -10.85 -13.59 -2.29
C TRP A 316 -9.41 -13.34 -2.71
N ALA A 317 -8.42 -13.39 -1.83
CA ALA A 317 -7.02 -13.27 -2.28
C ALA A 317 -6.54 -14.50 -3.06
N ILE A 318 -7.03 -15.70 -2.71
CA ILE A 318 -6.72 -16.94 -3.44
C ILE A 318 -7.04 -16.82 -4.93
N PRO A 319 -8.28 -16.51 -5.35
CA PRO A 319 -8.60 -16.39 -6.78
C PRO A 319 -7.97 -15.17 -7.46
N ILE A 320 -7.59 -14.12 -6.72
CA ILE A 320 -6.95 -12.92 -7.30
C ILE A 320 -5.46 -13.18 -7.59
N PHE A 321 -4.75 -13.86 -6.70
CA PHE A 321 -3.30 -14.04 -6.77
C PHE A 321 -2.86 -15.48 -7.06
N GLY A 322 -3.77 -16.46 -7.11
CA GLY A 322 -3.44 -17.87 -7.32
C GLY A 322 -2.65 -18.50 -6.16
N LEU A 323 -3.02 -18.17 -4.91
CA LEU A 323 -2.24 -18.53 -3.72
C LEU A 323 -2.28 -20.04 -3.37
N ASP A 324 -3.17 -20.80 -4.00
CA ASP A 324 -3.42 -22.23 -3.78
C ASP A 324 -2.42 -23.13 -4.50
N VAL A 325 -1.79 -22.64 -5.57
CA VAL A 325 -0.82 -23.42 -6.35
C VAL A 325 0.56 -22.81 -6.17
N LEU A 326 1.50 -23.60 -5.63
CA LEU A 326 2.91 -23.19 -5.62
C LEU A 326 3.39 -23.07 -7.08
N PRO A 327 3.90 -21.89 -7.51
CA PRO A 327 4.39 -21.73 -8.87
C PRO A 327 5.51 -22.74 -9.13
N SER A 328 5.52 -23.35 -10.31
CA SER A 328 6.52 -24.37 -10.72
C SER A 328 7.97 -23.91 -10.54
N ILE A 329 8.17 -22.59 -10.62
CA ILE A 329 9.38 -21.83 -10.32
C ILE A 329 10.00 -22.20 -8.95
N PHE A 330 9.16 -22.46 -7.94
CA PHE A 330 9.57 -22.81 -6.58
C PHE A 330 9.58 -24.33 -6.33
N ASN A 331 9.25 -25.15 -7.34
CA ASN A 331 9.15 -26.60 -7.19
C ASN A 331 10.53 -27.30 -7.23
N THR A 332 11.55 -26.64 -7.81
CA THR A 332 12.93 -27.17 -7.89
C THR A 332 13.70 -27.16 -6.56
N THR A 333 13.17 -26.53 -5.51
CA THR A 333 13.79 -26.49 -4.17
C THR A 333 13.36 -27.61 -3.24
N GLY A 334 12.39 -28.44 -3.61
CA GLY A 334 11.84 -29.51 -2.75
C GLY A 334 12.77 -30.70 -2.45
N ALA A 335 13.94 -30.79 -3.09
CA ALA A 335 14.77 -32.00 -3.00
C ALA A 335 16.02 -31.91 -2.12
N ASN A 336 16.50 -30.73 -1.69
CA ASN A 336 17.81 -30.63 -1.01
C ASN A 336 17.98 -29.45 -0.03
N ALA A 337 16.91 -28.98 0.61
CA ALA A 337 17.05 -28.11 1.78
C ALA A 337 17.23 -28.95 3.05
N THR A 338 18.32 -29.73 3.13
CA THR A 338 18.72 -30.30 4.42
C THR A 338 19.08 -29.14 5.36
N CYS A 339 18.31 -29.03 6.44
CA CYS A 339 18.75 -28.30 7.62
C CYS A 339 19.99 -29.02 8.13
N LEU A 340 21.14 -28.35 8.02
CA LEU A 340 22.38 -28.80 8.65
C LEU A 340 22.30 -28.57 10.15
#